data_AF-A0A8J6US99-F1
#
_entry.id   AF-A0A8J6US99-F1
#
_cell.length_a   1.000
_cell.length_b   1.000
_cell.length_c   1.000
_cell.angle_alpha   90.00
_cell.angle_beta   90.00
_cell.angle_gamma   90.00
#
_symmetry.space_group_name_H-M   'P 1'
#
loop_
_entity.id
_entity.type
_entity.pdbx_description
1 polymer ?
#
loop_
_entity_poly.entity_id
_entity_poly.type
_entity_poly.pdbx_seq_one_letter_code
_entity_poly.pdbx_strand_id
1 'polypeptide(L)' 'MTERHFHDEFTLAETAEQLGYEAMKLGLIPSFVVRHFPDSRQFYIPNETESEPLTPEEAYLRLKRLVEPQ' A
#
# COMPACT_ATOMS: atom_id res chain seq x y z
N MET A 1 -10.50 7.11 -19.17
CA MET A 1 -11.24 5.94 -18.66
C MET A 1 -10.22 5.07 -17.92
N THR A 2 -10.21 5.11 -16.59
CA THR A 2 -9.22 4.39 -15.78
C THR A 2 -9.73 2.97 -15.56
N GLU A 3 -9.35 2.07 -16.46
CA GLU A 3 -9.60 0.63 -16.37
C GLU A 3 -8.76 0.06 -15.22
N ARG A 4 -9.31 0.11 -14.01
CA ARG A 4 -8.72 -0.50 -12.82
C ARG A 4 -9.04 -2.00 -12.85
N HIS A 5 -8.19 -2.77 -13.53
CA HIS A 5 -8.20 -4.24 -13.55
C HIS A 5 -7.79 -4.82 -12.18
N PHE A 6 -8.55 -4.52 -11.12
CA PHE A 6 -8.44 -5.29 -9.87
C PHE A 6 -9.43 -6.46 -9.98
N HIS A 7 -9.03 -7.51 -10.69
CA HIS A 7 -9.86 -8.71 -10.82
C HIS A 7 -9.74 -9.65 -9.62
N ASP A 8 -8.73 -9.47 -8.74
CA ASP A 8 -8.49 -10.31 -7.57
C ASP A 8 -7.81 -9.51 -6.43
N GLU A 9 -8.16 -9.79 -5.18
CA GLU A 9 -7.54 -9.20 -3.97
C GLU A 9 -6.00 -9.36 -3.96
N PHE A 10 -5.50 -10.40 -4.62
CA PHE A 10 -4.07 -10.66 -4.77
C PHE A 10 -3.36 -9.54 -5.56
N THR A 11 -3.93 -9.14 -6.69
CA THR A 11 -3.39 -8.09 -7.56
C THR A 11 -3.42 -6.73 -6.87
N LEU A 12 -4.45 -6.48 -6.04
CA LEU A 12 -4.54 -5.27 -5.23
C LEU A 12 -3.40 -5.20 -4.19
N ALA A 13 -3.16 -6.31 -3.49
CA ALA A 13 -2.09 -6.40 -2.51
C ALA A 13 -0.69 -6.23 -3.14
N GLU A 14 -0.47 -6.79 -4.33
CA GLU A 14 0.78 -6.57 -5.09
C GLU A 14 0.93 -5.12 -5.53
N THR A 15 -0.15 -4.47 -5.96
CA THR A 15 -0.10 -3.07 -6.37
C THR A 15 0.15 -2.15 -5.17
N ALA A 16 -0.47 -2.42 -4.02
CA ALA A 16 -0.21 -1.70 -2.78
C ALA A 16 1.25 -1.85 -2.35
N GLU A 17 1.82 -3.05 -2.47
CA GLU A 17 3.22 -3.31 -2.18
C GLU A 17 4.16 -2.50 -3.08
N GLN A 18 3.91 -2.48 -4.39
CA GLN A 18 4.68 -1.68 -5.35
C GLN A 18 4.63 -0.18 -5.03
N LEU A 19 3.44 0.36 -4.76
CA LEU A 19 3.28 1.77 -4.38
C LEU A 19 4.01 2.09 -3.07
N GLY A 20 4.07 1.15 -2.13
CA GLY A 20 4.82 1.29 -0.88
C GLY A 20 6.32 1.41 -1.13
N TYR A 21 6.86 0.56 -1.99
CA TYR A 21 8.26 0.67 -2.43
C TYR A 21 8.54 1.97 -3.18
N GLU A 22 7.61 2.44 -4.02
CA GLU A 22 7.74 3.73 -4.70
C GLU A 22 7.72 4.90 -3.71
N ALA A 23 6.79 4.90 -2.76
CA ALA A 23 6.72 5.91 -1.70
C ALA A 23 8.01 5.96 -0.87
N MET A 24 8.60 4.79 -0.56
CA MET A 24 9.91 4.71 0.10
C MET A 24 11.02 5.30 -0.77
N LYS A 25 11.08 4.94 -2.06
CA LYS A 25 12.10 5.45 -3.00
C LYS A 25 12.02 6.97 -3.17
N LEU A 26 10.80 7.52 -3.16
CA LEU A 26 10.55 8.96 -3.25
C LEU A 26 10.80 9.68 -1.90
N GLY A 27 11.10 8.96 -0.82
CA GLY A 27 11.31 9.53 0.51
C GLY A 27 10.04 10.06 1.16
N LEU A 28 8.86 9.65 0.68
CA LEU A 28 7.55 10.08 1.19
C LEU A 28 7.17 9.37 2.50
N ILE A 29 7.68 8.15 2.69
CA ILE A 29 7.52 7.38 3.93
C ILE A 29 8.90 6.89 4.41
N PRO A 30 9.14 6.86 5.73
CA PRO A 30 10.43 6.48 6.28
C PRO A 30 10.70 4.98 6.17
N SER A 31 9.64 4.16 6.21
CA SER A 31 9.72 2.72 5.99
C SER A 31 8.35 2.15 5.61
N PHE A 32 8.33 0.88 5.20
CA PHE A 32 7.13 0.16 4.81
C PHE A 32 7.33 -1.31 5.15
N VAL A 33 6.33 -1.94 5.77
CA VAL A 33 6.40 -3.34 6.18
C VAL A 33 5.17 -4.07 5.67
N VAL A 34 5.40 -5.20 5.00
CA VAL A 34 4.34 -6.10 4.53
C VAL A 34 4.42 -7.40 5.33
N ARG A 35 3.31 -7.77 5.97
CA ARG A 35 3.16 -9.08 6.62
C ARG A 35 2.33 -9.98 5.74
N HIS A 36 2.90 -11.10 5.35
CA HIS A 36 2.23 -12.13 4.56
C HIS A 36 1.63 -13.16 5.52
N PHE A 37 0.30 -13.28 5.52
CA PHE A 37 -0.44 -14.37 6.12
C PHE A 37 -0.86 -15.37 5.03
N PRO A 38 -1.20 -16.62 5.40
CA PRO A 38 -1.70 -17.61 4.44
C PRO A 38 -2.97 -17.15 3.71
N ASP A 39 -3.83 -16.42 4.42
CA ASP A 39 -5.15 -16.01 3.94
C ASP A 39 -5.24 -14.53 3.53
N SER A 40 -4.25 -13.70 3.90
CA SER A 40 -4.29 -12.25 3.63
C SER A 40 -2.91 -11.59 3.73
N ARG A 41 -2.82 -10.30 3.36
CA ARG A 41 -1.64 -9.47 3.60
C ARG A 41 -2.02 -8.27 4.47
N GLN A 42 -1.16 -7.92 5.40
CA GLN A 42 -1.29 -6.70 6.20
C GLN A 42 -0.15 -5.75 5.88
N PHE A 43 -0.47 -4.48 5.79
CA PHE A 43 0.46 -3.43 5.42
C PHE A 43 0.66 -2.48 6.59
N TYR A 44 1.90 -2.13 6.88
CA TYR A 44 2.24 -1.19 7.94
C TYR A 44 3.07 -0.06 7.34
N ILE A 45 2.54 1.15 7.46
CA ILE A 45 3.23 2.39 7.11
C ILE A 45 3.44 3.12 8.44
N PRO A 46 4.67 3.14 8.98
CA PRO A 46 4.95 3.83 10.22
C PRO A 46 4.75 5.33 10.01
N ASN A 47 3.78 5.85 10.74
CA ASN A 47 3.53 7.28 10.89
C ASN A 47 3.60 7.64 12.38
N GLU A 48 3.81 8.91 12.70
CA GLU A 48 3.96 9.37 14.09
C GLU A 48 2.69 9.15 14.95
N THR A 49 1.53 8.91 14.31
CA THR A 49 0.22 8.83 14.96
C THR A 49 -0.52 7.52 14.76
N GLU A 50 -0.15 6.70 13.76
CA GLU A 50 -0.91 5.49 13.40
C GLU A 50 0.07 4.33 13.19
N SER A 51 -0.08 3.27 13.99
CA SER A 51 0.67 2.01 13.89
C SER A 51 -0.25 0.82 13.62
N GLU A 52 -1.48 1.08 13.18
CA GLU A 52 -2.45 0.03 12.90
C GLU A 52 -2.17 -0.64 11.55
N PRO A 53 -2.37 -1.97 11.43
CA PRO A 53 -2.32 -2.66 10.16
C PRO A 53 -3.38 -2.13 9.20
N LEU A 54 -2.96 -1.80 7.99
CA LEU A 54 -3.83 -1.47 6.87
C LEU A 54 -4.16 -2.74 6.07
N THR A 55 -5.39 -2.83 5.59
CA THR A 55 -5.77 -3.84 4.59
C THR A 55 -5.13 -3.51 3.23
N PRO A 56 -5.09 -4.46 2.26
CA PRO A 56 -4.62 -4.18 0.90
C PRO A 56 -5.28 -2.95 0.26
N GLU A 57 -6.59 -2.78 0.45
CA GLU A 57 -7.38 -1.67 -0.07
C GLU A 57 -6.95 -0.34 0.55
N GLU A 58 -6.84 -0.29 1.88
CA GLU A 58 -6.49 0.92 2.61
C GLU A 58 -5.05 1.36 2.29
N ALA A 59 -4.14 0.39 2.24
CA ALA A 59 -2.75 0.62 1.85
C ALA A 59 -2.68 1.16 0.42
N TYR A 60 -3.38 0.53 -0.54
CA TYR A 60 -3.43 1.00 -1.92
C TYR A 60 -3.92 2.45 -2.00
N LEU A 61 -5.05 2.78 -1.37
CA LEU A 61 -5.61 4.14 -1.41
C LEU A 61 -4.68 5.18 -0.78
N ARG A 62 -4.06 4.85 0.36
CA ARG A 62 -3.17 5.76 1.08
C ARG A 62 -1.88 5.99 0.30
N LEU A 63 -1.25 4.92 -0.18
CA LEU A 63 0.00 4.99 -0.95
C LEU A 63 -0.21 5.65 -2.30
N LYS A 64 -1.32 5.36 -2.98
CA LYS A 64 -1.68 6.04 -4.22
C LYS A 64 -1.78 7.55 -4.05
N ARG A 65 -2.42 8.03 -2.98
CA ARG A 65 -2.50 9.47 -2.66
C ARG A 65 -1.14 10.10 -2.36
N LEU A 66 -0.19 9.32 -1.86
CA LEU A 66 1.17 9.79 -1.57
C LEU A 66 2.00 9.86 -2.86
N VAL A 67 1.96 8.80 -3.69
CA VAL A 67 2.80 8.65 -4.89
C VAL A 67 2.27 9.43 -6.09
N GLU A 68 0.96 9.56 -6.24
CA GLU A 68 0.33 10.38 -7.29
C GLU A 68 -0.15 11.72 -6.69
N PRO A 69 0.72 12.74 -6.56
CA PRO A 69 0.25 14.11 -6.38
C PRO A 69 -0.48 14.53 -7.66
N GLN A 70 -1.68 15.10 -7.49
CA GLN A 70 -2.53 15.61 -8.57
C GLN A 70 -1.79 16.52 -9.55
#